data_AF-A0A2S2CXK9-F1
#
_entry.id   AF-A0A2S2CXK9-F1
#
_cell.length_a   1.000
_cell.length_b   1.000
_cell.length_c   1.000
_cell.angle_alpha   90.00
_cell.angle_beta   90.00
_cell.angle_gamma   90.00
#
_symmetry.space_group_name_H-M   'P 1'
#
loop_
_entity.id
_entity.type
_entity.pdbx_description
1 polymer ?
#
loop_
_entity_poly.entity_id
_entity_poly.type
_entity_poly.pdbx_seq_one_letter_code
_entity_poly.pdbx_strand_id
1 'polypeptide(L)'
;MNSLKTVIRLHKLQLDEKRRVLAELQTLADRLKSEIERLKEEIAHEQQTAREDFSVSFTYSNFAQAALERGRRLGESLAQVEAQIAVATDEMAEAFQELKRFELAEEERLKREREKQKRKESLMLDETALVGFRRRQQEDEAANG
;
A
#
# COMPACT_ATOMS: atom_id res chain seq x y z
N MET A 1 -9.24 -10.30 24.26
CA MET A 1 -8.86 -10.36 22.83
C MET A 1 -7.86 -9.23 22.58
N ASN A 2 -6.67 -9.54 22.07
CA ASN A 2 -5.50 -8.64 22.11
C ASN A 2 -5.73 -7.33 21.35
N SER A 3 -5.68 -6.20 22.06
CA SER A 3 -5.84 -4.84 21.50
C SER A 3 -4.91 -4.59 20.31
N LEU A 4 -3.68 -5.12 20.34
CA LEU A 4 -2.68 -4.92 19.28
C LEU A 4 -3.10 -5.54 17.93
N LYS A 5 -3.78 -6.70 17.94
CA LYS A 5 -4.31 -7.31 16.71
C LYS A 5 -5.43 -6.46 16.10
N THR A 6 -6.27 -5.85 16.95
CA THR A 6 -7.31 -4.93 16.50
C THR A 6 -6.71 -3.67 15.88
N VAL A 7 -5.66 -3.11 16.49
CA VAL A 7 -4.92 -1.95 15.97
C VAL A 7 -4.28 -2.28 14.62
N ILE A 8 -3.59 -3.41 14.49
CA ILE A 8 -3.01 -3.86 13.21
C ILE A 8 -4.08 -3.96 12.12
N ARG A 9 -5.26 -4.52 12.44
CA ARG A 9 -6.37 -4.62 11.47
C ARG A 9 -6.88 -3.25 11.03
N LEU A 10 -6.97 -2.29 11.96
CA LEU A 10 -7.34 -0.91 11.63
C LEU A 10 -6.32 -0.27 10.67
N HIS A 11 -5.03 -0.39 10.96
CA HIS A 11 -3.99 0.17 10.09
C HIS A 11 -3.94 -0.50 8.70
N LYS A 12 -4.27 -1.79 8.60
CA LYS A 12 -4.44 -2.45 7.30
C LYS A 12 -5.56 -1.83 6.49
N LEU A 13 -6.72 -1.60 7.12
CA LEU A 13 -7.85 -0.94 6.47
C LEU A 13 -7.48 0.48 5.98
N GLN A 14 -6.78 1.25 6.83
CA GLN A 14 -6.31 2.59 6.47
C GLN A 14 -5.32 2.56 5.29
N LEU A 15 -4.36 1.63 5.28
CA LEU A 15 -3.44 1.46 4.17
C LEU A 15 -4.17 1.10 2.86
N ASP A 16 -5.16 0.21 2.94
CA ASP A 16 -5.95 -0.20 1.77
C ASP A 16 -6.80 0.97 1.23
N GLU A 17 -7.34 1.81 2.11
CA GLU A 17 -8.03 3.05 1.73
C GLU A 17 -7.08 4.03 1.02
N LYS A 18 -5.88 4.26 1.56
CA LYS A 18 -4.86 5.12 0.92
C LYS A 18 -4.43 4.60 -0.44
N ARG A 19 -4.23 3.28 -0.58
CA ARG A 19 -3.93 2.63 -1.87
C ARG A 19 -5.05 2.86 -2.88
N ARG A 20 -6.30 2.74 -2.45
CA ARG A 20 -7.46 2.97 -3.31
C ARG A 20 -7.50 4.42 -3.81
N VAL A 21 -7.31 5.40 -2.91
CA VAL A 21 -7.26 6.83 -3.29
C VAL A 21 -6.13 7.08 -4.29
N LEU A 22 -4.93 6.56 -4.04
CA LEU A 22 -3.80 6.69 -4.96
C LEU A 22 -4.12 6.11 -6.34
N ALA A 23 -4.73 4.91 -6.40
CA ALA A 23 -5.11 4.27 -7.66
C ALA A 23 -6.19 5.07 -8.43
N GLU A 24 -7.16 5.65 -7.72
CA GLU A 24 -8.18 6.52 -8.32
C GLU A 24 -7.57 7.78 -8.93
N LEU A 25 -6.61 8.42 -8.23
CA LEU A 25 -5.87 9.57 -8.74
C LEU A 25 -5.00 9.23 -9.96
N GLN A 26 -4.28 8.12 -9.92
CA GLN A 26 -3.50 7.63 -11.05
C GLN A 26 -4.39 7.38 -12.28
N THR A 27 -5.54 6.74 -12.08
CA THR A 27 -6.53 6.53 -13.15
C THR A 27 -7.02 7.84 -13.74
N LEU A 28 -7.23 8.87 -12.91
CA LEU A 28 -7.62 10.20 -13.37
C LEU A 28 -6.51 10.86 -14.19
N ALA A 29 -5.25 10.78 -13.74
CA ALA A 29 -4.10 11.32 -14.48
C ALA A 29 -3.96 10.65 -15.86
N ASP A 30 -4.13 9.33 -15.94
CA ASP A 30 -4.05 8.59 -17.21
C ASP A 30 -5.16 9.00 -18.19
N ARG A 31 -6.38 9.25 -17.68
CA ARG A 31 -7.47 9.79 -18.49
C ARG A 31 -7.16 11.18 -19.01
N LEU A 32 -6.66 12.09 -18.17
CA LEU A 32 -6.27 13.43 -18.58
C LEU A 32 -5.16 13.41 -19.64
N LYS A 33 -4.15 12.55 -19.46
CA LYS A 33 -3.08 12.34 -20.47
C LYS A 33 -3.66 11.87 -21.80
N SER A 34 -4.58 10.91 -21.76
CA SER A 34 -5.26 10.40 -22.95
C SER A 34 -6.08 11.48 -23.66
N GLU A 35 -6.77 12.34 -22.91
CA GLU A 35 -7.52 13.47 -23.48
C GLU A 35 -6.61 14.53 -24.10
N ILE A 36 -5.45 14.79 -23.50
CA ILE A 36 -4.43 15.68 -24.07
C ILE A 36 -3.90 15.14 -25.40
N GLU A 37 -3.61 13.84 -25.49
CA GLU A 37 -3.15 13.24 -26.76
C GLU A 37 -4.23 13.29 -27.84
N ARG A 38 -5.50 12.98 -27.51
CA ARG A 38 -6.61 13.13 -28.46
C ARG A 38 -6.76 14.56 -28.96
N LEU A 39 -6.62 15.55 -28.07
CA LEU A 39 -6.68 16.96 -28.46
C LEU A 39 -5.54 17.33 -29.42
N LYS A 40 -4.33 16.78 -29.23
CA LYS A 40 -3.21 16.99 -30.17
C LYS A 40 -3.50 16.39 -31.54
N GLU A 41 -4.08 15.21 -31.59
CA GLU A 41 -4.50 14.55 -32.84
C GLU A 41 -5.60 15.38 -33.56
N GLU A 42 -6.61 15.85 -32.82
CA GLU A 42 -7.66 16.74 -33.34
C GLU A 42 -7.07 18.02 -33.94
N ILE A 43 -6.12 18.67 -33.24
CA ILE A 43 -5.44 19.88 -33.74
C ILE A 43 -4.65 19.59 -35.02
N ALA A 44 -3.92 18.47 -35.08
CA ALA A 44 -3.12 18.10 -36.23
C ALA A 44 -4.01 17.84 -37.47
N HIS A 45 -5.14 17.16 -37.28
CA HIS A 45 -6.11 16.91 -38.34
C HIS A 45 -6.69 18.22 -38.88
N GLU A 46 -7.18 19.10 -38.00
CA GLU A 46 -7.77 20.37 -38.41
C GLU A 46 -6.75 21.28 -39.12
N GLN A 47 -5.49 21.28 -38.65
CA GLN A 47 -4.42 22.02 -39.29
C GLN A 47 -4.15 21.53 -40.72
N GLN A 48 -4.21 20.22 -40.96
CA GLN A 48 -4.03 19.66 -42.29
C GLN A 48 -5.18 20.06 -43.22
N THR A 49 -6.43 19.96 -42.76
CA THR A 49 -7.61 20.37 -43.54
C THR A 49 -7.56 21.84 -43.93
N ALA A 50 -7.19 22.73 -43.00
CA ALA A 50 -7.07 24.17 -43.27
C ALA A 50 -5.93 24.53 -44.26
N ARG A 51 -4.91 23.67 -44.39
CA ARG A 51 -3.85 23.84 -45.41
C ARG A 51 -4.32 23.43 -46.80
N GLU A 52 -5.23 22.46 -46.89
CA GLU A 52 -5.75 21.94 -48.15
C GLU A 52 -6.88 22.81 -48.72
N ASP A 53 -7.68 23.45 -47.87
CA ASP A 53 -8.77 24.34 -48.27
C ASP A 53 -8.70 25.71 -47.57
N PHE A 54 -8.29 26.73 -48.32
CA PHE A 54 -8.13 28.11 -47.85
C PHE A 54 -9.46 28.75 -47.40
N SER A 55 -10.62 28.25 -47.88
CA SER A 55 -11.93 28.77 -47.48
C SER A 55 -12.28 28.49 -46.01
N VAL A 56 -11.59 27.51 -45.41
CA VAL A 56 -11.78 27.05 -44.02
C VAL A 56 -10.84 27.78 -43.04
N SER A 57 -10.02 28.72 -43.52
CA SER A 57 -9.01 29.40 -42.70
C SER A 57 -9.60 30.20 -41.52
N PHE A 58 -10.76 30.84 -41.71
CA PHE A 58 -11.43 31.60 -40.65
C PHE A 58 -12.01 30.70 -39.55
N THR A 59 -12.58 29.55 -39.92
CA THR A 59 -13.10 28.57 -38.95
C THR A 59 -11.97 27.91 -38.17
N TYR A 60 -10.83 27.65 -38.82
CA TYR A 60 -9.63 27.12 -38.15
C TYR A 60 -9.10 28.03 -37.04
N SER A 61 -9.07 29.36 -37.24
CA SER A 61 -8.58 30.29 -36.22
C SER A 61 -9.40 30.23 -34.93
N ASN A 62 -10.72 30.09 -35.03
CA ASN A 62 -11.60 29.98 -33.86
C ASN A 62 -11.41 28.63 -33.15
N PHE A 63 -11.31 27.54 -33.92
CA PHE A 63 -11.01 26.21 -33.38
C PHE A 63 -9.66 26.21 -32.64
N ALA A 64 -8.60 26.77 -33.24
CA ALA A 64 -7.27 26.77 -32.66
C ALA A 64 -7.23 27.50 -31.29
N GLN A 65 -7.93 28.64 -31.17
CA GLN A 65 -8.04 29.36 -29.89
C GLN A 65 -8.77 28.53 -28.82
N ALA A 66 -9.89 27.88 -29.19
CA ALA A 66 -10.62 27.02 -28.27
C ALA A 66 -9.80 25.78 -27.85
N ALA A 67 -9.05 25.19 -28.79
CA ALA A 67 -8.19 24.04 -28.53
C ALA A 67 -7.01 24.40 -27.62
N LEU A 68 -6.40 25.57 -27.80
CA LEU A 68 -5.35 26.08 -26.91
C LEU A 68 -5.85 26.26 -25.48
N GLU A 69 -7.01 26.91 -25.29
CA GLU A 69 -7.59 27.08 -23.95
C GLU A 69 -7.98 25.74 -23.31
N ARG A 70 -8.52 24.80 -24.08
CA ARG A 70 -8.81 23.44 -23.61
C ARG A 70 -7.52 22.73 -23.18
N GLY A 71 -6.46 22.81 -23.99
CA GLY A 71 -5.17 22.21 -23.70
C GLY A 71 -4.55 22.78 -22.43
N ARG A 72 -4.60 24.10 -22.24
CA ARG A 72 -4.14 24.76 -21.01
C ARG A 72 -4.88 24.24 -19.78
N ARG A 73 -6.21 24.17 -19.82
CA ARG A 73 -7.04 23.66 -18.71
C ARG A 73 -6.77 22.19 -18.39
N LEU A 74 -6.57 21.35 -19.41
CA LEU A 74 -6.21 19.94 -19.23
C LEU A 74 -4.83 19.80 -18.59
N GLY A 75 -3.85 20.61 -19.04
CA GLY A 75 -2.51 20.64 -18.46
C GLY A 75 -2.51 21.09 -17.00
N GLU A 76 -3.26 22.14 -16.66
CA GLU A 76 -3.45 22.61 -15.28
C GLU A 76 -4.10 21.54 -14.40
N SER A 77 -5.16 20.90 -14.89
CA SER A 77 -5.83 19.80 -14.19
C SER A 77 -4.88 18.62 -13.97
N LEU A 78 -4.09 18.26 -14.97
CA LEU A 78 -3.13 17.16 -14.86
C LEU A 78 -2.05 17.48 -13.82
N ALA A 79 -1.46 18.68 -13.85
CA ALA A 79 -0.46 19.09 -12.89
C ALA A 79 -1.01 19.07 -11.45
N GLN A 80 -2.27 19.48 -11.26
CA GLN A 80 -2.92 19.41 -9.96
C GLN A 80 -3.10 17.95 -9.48
N VAL A 81 -3.55 17.05 -10.36
CA VAL A 81 -3.71 15.63 -10.02
C VAL A 81 -2.36 14.98 -9.74
N GLU A 82 -1.31 15.30 -10.50
CA GLU A 82 0.05 14.79 -10.24
C GLU A 82 0.61 15.26 -8.89
N ALA A 83 0.33 16.50 -8.49
CA ALA A 83 0.66 16.96 -7.14
C ALA A 83 -0.12 16.19 -6.06
N GLN A 84 -1.41 15.88 -6.29
CA GLN A 84 -2.20 15.05 -5.38
C GLN A 84 -1.68 13.61 -5.31
N ILE A 85 -1.22 13.04 -6.42
CA ILE A 85 -0.59 11.72 -6.46
C ILE A 85 0.67 11.70 -5.58
N ALA A 86 1.51 12.73 -5.66
CA ALA A 86 2.71 12.82 -4.82
C ALA A 86 2.34 12.79 -3.33
N VAL A 87 1.38 13.63 -2.91
CA VAL A 87 0.89 13.66 -1.52
C VAL A 87 0.29 12.32 -1.11
N ALA A 88 -0.57 11.72 -1.93
CA ALA A 88 -1.19 10.43 -1.63
C ALA A 88 -0.17 9.27 -1.54
N THR A 89 0.92 9.36 -2.30
CA THR A 89 2.03 8.40 -2.25
C THR A 89 2.77 8.49 -0.92
N ASP A 90 3.05 9.71 -0.46
CA ASP A 90 3.70 9.94 0.84
C ASP A 90 2.79 9.46 2.00
N GLU A 91 1.50 9.81 1.97
CA GLU A 91 0.53 9.34 2.97
C GLU A 91 0.40 7.80 3.01
N MET A 92 0.41 7.15 1.84
CA MET A 92 0.40 5.69 1.76
C MET A 92 1.69 5.10 2.35
N ALA A 93 2.84 5.71 2.08
CA ALA A 93 4.12 5.27 2.61
C ALA A 93 4.17 5.41 4.14
N GLU A 94 3.68 6.51 4.69
CA GLU A 94 3.56 6.71 6.14
C GLU A 94 2.64 5.66 6.80
N ALA A 95 1.46 5.42 6.23
CA ALA A 95 0.53 4.40 6.72
C ALA A 95 1.15 2.99 6.68
N PHE A 96 1.92 2.69 5.64
CA PHE A 96 2.64 1.42 5.52
C PHE A 96 3.73 1.28 6.60
N GLN A 97 4.53 2.32 6.82
CA GLN A 97 5.54 2.33 7.87
C GLN A 97 4.91 2.13 9.25
N GLU A 98 3.79 2.80 9.53
CA GLU A 98 3.07 2.64 10.79
C GLU A 98 2.55 1.22 10.99
N LEU A 99 1.88 0.65 9.99
CA LEU A 99 1.44 -0.74 10.03
C LEU A 99 2.63 -1.66 10.34
N LYS A 100 3.78 -1.44 9.69
CA LYS A 100 4.95 -2.30 9.89
C LYS A 100 5.51 -2.22 11.30
N ARG A 101 5.50 -1.04 11.93
CA ARG A 101 5.89 -0.88 13.35
C ARG A 101 5.02 -1.75 14.26
N PHE A 102 3.70 -1.73 14.08
CA PHE A 102 2.78 -2.52 14.89
C PHE A 102 2.92 -4.03 14.64
N GLU A 103 3.11 -4.44 13.39
CA GLU A 103 3.34 -5.85 13.05
C GLU A 103 4.62 -6.39 13.73
N LEU A 104 5.72 -5.64 13.68
CA LEU A 104 6.97 -6.00 14.36
C LEU A 104 6.79 -6.08 15.89
N ALA A 105 6.06 -5.14 16.48
CA ALA A 105 5.77 -5.16 17.92
C ALA A 105 4.97 -6.40 18.34
N GLU A 106 3.98 -6.82 17.55
CA GLU A 106 3.20 -8.04 17.81
C GLU A 106 4.06 -9.30 17.60
N GLU A 107 4.92 -9.33 16.58
CA GLU A 107 5.85 -10.43 16.34
C GLU A 107 6.79 -10.65 17.54
N GLU A 108 7.42 -9.57 18.02
CA GLU A 108 8.29 -9.60 19.20
C GLU A 108 7.53 -10.03 20.47
N ARG A 109 6.28 -9.59 20.63
CA ARG A 109 5.43 -10.02 21.75
C ARG A 109 5.16 -11.52 21.67
N LEU A 110 4.79 -12.04 20.50
CA LEU A 110 4.52 -13.46 20.30
C LEU A 110 5.78 -14.31 20.49
N LYS A 111 6.94 -13.82 20.06
CA LYS A 111 8.24 -14.47 20.28
C LYS A 111 8.54 -14.62 21.78
N ARG A 112 8.43 -13.54 22.55
CA ARG A 112 8.63 -13.57 24.01
C ARG A 112 7.67 -14.52 24.72
N GLU A 113 6.40 -14.55 24.32
CA GLU A 113 5.42 -15.48 24.91
C GLU A 113 5.74 -16.94 24.58
N ARG A 114 6.18 -17.24 23.34
CA ARG A 114 6.64 -18.59 22.96
C ARG A 114 7.88 -19.01 23.74
N GLU A 115 8.85 -18.12 23.94
CA GLU A 115 10.07 -18.39 24.71
C GLU A 115 9.76 -18.66 26.19
N LYS A 116 8.87 -17.87 26.80
CA LYS A 116 8.39 -18.13 28.17
C LYS A 116 7.71 -19.48 28.28
N GLN A 117 6.85 -19.82 27.31
CA GLN A 117 6.13 -21.09 27.31
C GLN A 117 7.09 -22.28 27.17
N LYS A 118 8.03 -22.21 26.22
CA LYS A 118 9.09 -23.22 26.06
C LYS A 118 9.92 -23.40 27.33
N ARG A 119 10.28 -22.30 28.00
CA ARG A 119 11.04 -22.35 29.26
C ARG A 119 10.25 -23.03 30.37
N LYS A 120 8.95 -22.73 30.50
CA LYS A 120 8.06 -23.39 31.48
C LYS A 120 7.94 -24.89 31.19
N GLU A 121 7.73 -25.26 29.92
CA GLU A 121 7.63 -26.66 29.48
C GLU A 121 8.93 -27.42 29.76
N SER A 122 10.09 -26.83 29.44
CA SER A 122 11.40 -27.43 29.74
C SER A 122 11.58 -27.71 31.23
N LEU A 123 11.26 -26.73 32.11
CA LEU A 123 11.39 -26.90 33.55
C LEU A 123 10.48 -28.02 34.10
N MET A 124 9.25 -28.14 33.59
CA MET A 124 8.34 -29.23 33.96
C MET A 124 8.87 -30.60 33.51
N LEU A 125 9.43 -30.69 32.30
CA LEU A 125 10.02 -31.92 31.79
C LEU A 125 11.24 -32.34 32.61
N ASP A 126 12.10 -31.39 32.98
CA ASP A 126 13.27 -31.66 33.83
C ASP A 126 12.86 -32.16 35.22
N GLU A 127 11.84 -31.54 35.83
CA GLU A 127 11.30 -31.96 37.13
C GLU A 127 10.75 -33.39 37.09
N THR A 128 9.93 -33.70 36.08
CA THR A 128 9.37 -35.05 35.90
C THR A 128 10.45 -36.10 35.62
N ALA A 129 11.48 -35.77 34.84
CA ALA A 129 12.63 -36.65 34.61
C ALA A 129 13.40 -36.94 35.91
N LEU A 130 13.65 -35.93 36.74
CA LEU A 130 14.32 -36.08 38.04
C LEU A 130 13.52 -36.93 39.03
N VAL A 131 12.19 -36.76 39.07
CA VAL A 131 11.31 -37.60 39.91
C VAL A 131 11.32 -39.05 39.44
N GLY A 132 11.22 -39.28 38.13
CA GLY A 132 11.27 -40.61 37.55
C GLY A 132 12.62 -41.31 37.77
N PHE A 133 13.73 -40.57 37.68
CA PHE A 133 15.06 -41.09 37.98
C PHE A 133 15.21 -41.48 39.46
N ARG A 134 14.80 -40.61 40.39
CA ARG A 134 14.84 -40.90 41.83
C ARG A 134 14.01 -42.14 42.21
N ARG A 135 12.83 -42.30 41.61
CA ARG A 135 11.97 -43.47 41.85
C ARG A 135 12.66 -44.76 41.42
N ARG A 136 13.31 -44.78 40.24
CA ARG A 136 14.05 -45.95 39.77
C ARG A 136 15.23 -46.30 40.68
N GLN A 137 16.00 -45.31 41.15
CA GLN A 137 17.09 -45.59 42.09
C GLN A 137 16.59 -46.21 43.40
N GLN A 138 15.47 -45.72 43.94
CA GLN A 138 14.86 -46.31 45.13
C GLN A 138 14.37 -47.75 44.89
N GLU A 139 13.80 -48.02 43.72
CA GLU A 139 13.38 -49.38 43.31
C GLU A 139 14.61 -50.31 43.19
N ASP A 140 15.70 -49.86 42.58
CA ASP A 140 16.94 -50.63 42.41
C ASP A 140 17.67 -50.89 43.75
N GLU A 141 17.68 -49.92 44.66
CA GLU A 141 18.24 -50.06 46.01
C GLU A 141 17.41 -51.03 46.86
N ALA A 142 16.08 -51.00 46.75
CA ALA A 142 15.19 -51.92 47.45
C ALA A 142 15.22 -53.35 46.90
N ALA A 143 15.60 -53.54 45.63
CA ALA A 143 15.72 -54.86 45.00
C ALA A 143 17.07 -55.55 45.26
N ASN A 144 18.11 -54.78 45.61
CA ASN A 144 19.48 -55.28 45.85
C ASN A 144 19.89 -55.33 47.33
N GLY A 145 19.02 -54.91 48.26
CA GLY A 145 19.22 -55.01 49.72
C GLY A 145 18.37 -56.10 50.34
#